data_AF-A0A2W4IF90-F1
#
_entry.id   AF-A0A2W4IF90-F1
#
_cell.length_a   1.000
_cell.length_b   1.000
_cell.length_c   1.000
_cell.angle_alpha   90.00
_cell.angle_beta   90.00
_cell.angle_gamma   90.00
#
_symmetry.space_group_name_H-M   'P 1'
#
loop_
_entity.id
_entity.type
_entity.pdbx_description
1 polymer ?
#
loop_
_entity_poly.entity_id
_entity_poly.type
_entity_poly.pdbx_seq_one_letter_code
_entity_poly.pdbx_strand_id
1 'polypeptide(L)' 'MDQKDKRDLMAAMIVQKVVNDKIVWLGEAKVKNETSKVDEIYTRDGFQTIVEGAYVLVDKMLAKDGK' A
#
# COMPACT_ATOMS: atom_id res chain seq x y z
N MET A 1 -15.31 -4.27 17.26
CA MET A 1 -14.05 -3.94 16.57
C MET A 1 -13.45 -2.76 17.32
N ASP A 2 -12.34 -2.99 18.00
CA ASP A 2 -11.65 -1.90 18.72
C ASP A 2 -10.93 -0.96 17.73
N GLN A 3 -10.41 0.19 18.19
CA GLN A 3 -9.74 1.14 17.29
C GLN A 3 -8.50 0.56 16.62
N LYS A 4 -7.86 -0.44 17.26
CA LYS A 4 -6.71 -1.14 16.70
C LYS A 4 -7.14 -2.03 15.53
N ASP A 5 -8.18 -2.82 15.71
CA ASP A 5 -8.76 -3.67 14.66
C ASP A 5 -9.24 -2.84 13.46
N LYS A 6 -9.86 -1.68 13.71
CA LYS A 6 -10.29 -0.75 12.63
C LYS A 6 -9.09 -0.23 11.85
N ARG A 7 -8.01 0.14 12.53
CA ARG A 7 -6.77 0.60 11.90
C ARG A 7 -6.13 -0.51 11.07
N ASP A 8 -6.04 -1.71 11.64
CA ASP A 8 -5.42 -2.86 10.99
C ASP A 8 -6.24 -3.28 9.74
N LEU A 9 -7.57 -3.22 9.80
CA LEU A 9 -8.45 -3.46 8.65
C LEU A 9 -8.28 -2.40 7.56
N MET A 10 -8.25 -1.11 7.92
CA MET A 10 -8.05 -0.02 6.96
C MET A 10 -6.65 -0.08 6.31
N ALA A 11 -5.61 -0.36 7.09
CA ALA A 11 -4.25 -0.50 6.58
C ALA A 11 -4.17 -1.66 5.58
N ALA A 12 -4.76 -2.81 5.90
CA ALA A 12 -4.81 -3.96 5.00
C ALA A 12 -5.51 -3.64 3.67
N MET A 13 -6.64 -2.91 3.70
CA MET A 13 -7.35 -2.50 2.48
C MET A 13 -6.51 -1.56 1.60
N ILE A 14 -5.79 -0.62 2.21
CA ILE A 14 -4.92 0.33 1.50
C ILE A 14 -3.73 -0.42 0.88
N VAL A 15 -3.07 -1.29 1.63
CA VAL A 15 -1.97 -2.13 1.13
C VAL A 15 -2.44 -2.97 -0.06
N GLN A 16 -3.60 -3.64 0.06
CA GLN A 16 -4.15 -4.45 -1.02
C GLN A 16 -4.39 -3.63 -2.29
N LYS A 17 -4.95 -2.42 -2.16
CA LYS A 17 -5.19 -1.53 -3.31
C LYS A 17 -3.87 -1.10 -3.96
N VAL A 18 -2.91 -0.63 -3.17
CA VAL A 18 -1.61 -0.15 -3.68
C VAL A 18 -0.83 -1.26 -4.38
N VAL A 19 -0.85 -2.47 -3.82
CA VAL A 19 -0.21 -3.64 -4.44
C VAL A 19 -0.92 -4.01 -5.74
N ASN A 20 -2.25 -4.06 -5.77
CA ASN A 20 -3.01 -4.36 -6.99
C ASN A 20 -2.75 -3.33 -8.10
N ASP A 21 -2.83 -2.04 -7.79
CA ASP A 21 -2.60 -0.96 -8.76
C ASP A 21 -1.18 -1.03 -9.34
N LYS A 22 -0.19 -1.35 -8.49
CA LYS A 22 1.20 -1.55 -8.92
C LYS A 22 1.34 -2.78 -9.79
N ILE A 23 0.74 -3.93 -9.46
CA ILE A 23 0.80 -5.14 -10.30
C ILE A 23 0.20 -4.87 -11.69
N VAL A 24 -0.93 -4.16 -11.76
CA VAL A 24 -1.53 -3.77 -13.04
C VAL A 24 -0.59 -2.87 -13.84
N TRP A 25 -0.04 -1.83 -13.21
CA TRP A 25 0.94 -0.95 -13.85
C TRP A 25 2.19 -1.70 -14.35
N LEU A 26 2.67 -2.68 -13.58
CA LEU A 26 3.79 -3.55 -13.95
C LEU A 26 3.45 -4.45 -15.15
N GLY A 27 2.22 -4.98 -15.20
CA GLY A 27 1.70 -5.71 -16.36
C GLY A 27 1.73 -4.84 -17.62
N GLU A 28 1.27 -3.59 -17.53
CA GLU A 28 1.29 -2.63 -18.63
C GLU A 28 2.72 -2.20 -19.02
N ALA A 29 3.61 -1.98 -18.04
CA ALA A 29 5.00 -1.59 -18.27
C ALA A 29 5.81 -2.72 -18.93
N LYS A 30 5.54 -3.99 -18.56
CA LYS A 30 6.12 -5.17 -19.21
C LYS A 30 5.67 -5.28 -20.67
N VAL A 31 4.41 -4.97 -20.97
CA VAL A 31 3.90 -4.87 -22.35
C VAL A 31 4.61 -3.75 -23.13
N LYS A 32 4.99 -2.66 -22.46
CA LYS A 32 5.68 -1.50 -23.05
C LYS A 32 7.21 -1.57 -23.00
N ASN A 33 7.79 -2.67 -22.49
CA ASN A 33 9.23 -2.91 -22.35
C ASN A 33 9.97 -1.88 -21.45
N GLU A 34 9.28 -1.34 -20.43
CA GLU A 34 9.82 -0.38 -19.44
C GLU A 34 10.19 -1.09 -18.12
N THR A 35 11.07 -2.08 -18.19
CA THR A 35 11.32 -3.06 -17.12
C THR A 35 12.20 -2.57 -15.95
N SER A 36 12.81 -1.39 -16.04
CA SER A 36 13.84 -0.95 -15.07
C SER A 36 13.32 -0.58 -13.68
N LYS A 37 12.01 -0.38 -13.52
CA LYS A 37 11.38 0.09 -12.25
C LYS A 37 10.59 -1.00 -11.51
N VAL A 38 10.65 -2.23 -12.00
CA VAL A 38 9.80 -3.34 -11.55
C VAL A 38 10.32 -3.98 -10.26
N ASP A 39 11.63 -4.01 -10.06
CA ASP A 39 12.25 -4.83 -9.02
C ASP A 39 12.11 -4.28 -7.60
N GLU A 40 12.01 -2.95 -7.43
CA GLU A 40 11.94 -2.32 -6.10
C GLU A 40 10.70 -2.74 -5.27
N ILE A 41 9.56 -3.01 -5.91
CA ILE A 41 8.30 -3.33 -5.23
C ILE A 41 8.29 -4.77 -4.70
N TYR A 42 8.96 -5.69 -5.38
CA TYR A 42 9.05 -7.10 -4.97
C TYR A 42 10.13 -7.34 -3.90
N THR A 43 10.94 -6.34 -3.59
CA THR A 43 11.83 -6.41 -2.44
C THR A 43 11.03 -6.37 -1.14
N ARG A 44 11.52 -7.10 -0.13
CA ARG A 44 10.96 -7.08 1.22
C ARG A 44 10.88 -5.65 1.78
N ASP A 45 11.86 -4.81 1.45
CA ASP A 45 11.97 -3.43 1.91
C ASP A 45 10.93 -2.53 1.23
N GLY A 46 10.70 -2.71 -0.07
CA GLY A 46 9.64 -2.00 -0.81
C GLY A 46 8.25 -2.34 -0.30
N PHE A 47 7.98 -3.61 0.00
CA PHE A 47 6.71 -4.03 0.60
C PHE A 47 6.54 -3.47 2.02
N GLN A 48 7.57 -3.53 2.86
CA GLN A 48 7.54 -2.97 4.21
C GLN A 48 7.25 -1.46 4.19
N THR A 49 7.85 -0.72 3.25
CA THR A 49 7.60 0.72 3.06
C THR A 49 6.15 1.01 2.72
N ILE A 50 5.50 0.19 1.89
CA ILE A 50 4.07 0.34 1.55
C ILE A 50 3.20 0.10 2.78
N VAL A 51 3.52 -0.92 3.58
CA VAL A 51 2.80 -1.24 4.82
C VAL A 51 2.91 -0.09 5.82
N GLU A 52 4.11 0.40 6.10
CA GLU A 52 4.34 1.53 7.02
C GLU A 52 3.63 2.81 6.55
N GLY A 53 3.70 3.11 5.25
CA GLY A 53 2.99 4.24 4.65
C GLY A 53 1.47 4.14 4.81
N ALA A 54 0.91 2.93 4.68
CA ALA A 54 -0.50 2.69 4.91
C ALA A 54 -0.90 2.96 6.37
N TYR A 55 -0.11 2.51 7.35
CA TYR A 55 -0.39 2.77 8.76
C TYR A 55 -0.36 4.28 9.08
N VAL A 56 0.63 5.02 8.58
CA VAL A 56 0.71 6.48 8.77
C VAL A 56 -0.51 7.20 8.17
N LEU A 57 -0.99 6.74 7.02
CA LEU A 57 -2.17 7.32 6.38
C LEU A 57 -3.45 7.08 7.20
N VAL A 58 -3.63 5.86 7.70
CA VAL A 58 -4.81 5.50 8.51
C VAL A 58 -4.82 6.27 9.83
N ASP A 59 -3.67 6.43 10.49
CA ASP A 59 -3.58 7.22 11.73
C ASP A 59 -4.02 8.68 11.51
N LYS A 60 -3.68 9.28 10.36
CA LYS A 60 -4.14 10.64 9.99
C LYS A 60 -5.65 10.70 9.74
N MET A 61 -6.24 9.67 9.15
CA MET A 61 -7.69 9.60 8.88
C MET A 61 -8.47 9.42 10.18
N LEU A 62 -8.04 8.52 11.05
CA LEU A 62 -8.64 8.29 12.37
C LEU A 62 -8.55 9.50 13.29
N ALA A 63 -7.44 10.25 13.25
CA ALA A 63 -7.28 11.48 14.01
C ALA A 63 -8.22 12.62 13.56
N LYS A 64 -8.72 12.56 12.31
CA LYS A 64 -9.64 13.55 11.75
C LYS A 64 -11.10 13.27 12.09
N ASP A 65 -11.48 12.00 12.23
CA ASP A 65 -12.84 11.55 12.57
C ASP A 65 -13.15 11.60 14.07
N GLY A 66 -12.15 11.87 14.92
CA GLY A 66 -12.28 11.92 16.39
C GLY A 66 -12.50 13.31 17.00
N LYS A 67 -12.80 14.35 16.20
CA LYS A 67 -13.10 15.73 16.66
C LYS A 67 -14.51 16.16 16.31
#